data_AF-A0A7Z9U9X6-F1
#
_entry.id   AF-A0A7Z9U9X6-F1
#
_cell.length_a   1.000
_cell.length_b   1.000
_cell.length_c   1.000
_cell.angle_alpha   90.00
_cell.angle_beta   90.00
_cell.angle_gamma   90.00
#
_symmetry.space_group_name_H-M   'P 1'
#
loop_
_entity.id
_entity.type
_entity.pdbx_description
1 polymer ?
#
loop_
_entity_poly.entity_id
_entity_poly.type
_entity_poly.pdbx_seq_one_letter_code
_entity_poly.pdbx_strand_id
1 'polypeptide(L)'
;MKTNLENETEGALHPKFSNKLREASLFGAFTELTTPRFQKYLMQPKHFLRNGWLLDPDLELNQRSVRAYVLGEFPSNPDNSNSIGQRVVINRKDRKATLETKFATQSQTIEMDLNTMEVTKNEILQQNS
;
A
#
# COMPACT_ATOMS: atom_id res chain seq x y z
N MET A 1 -2.59 -6.57 22.50
CA MET A 1 -2.29 -7.86 21.82
C MET A 1 -2.55 -7.66 20.34
N LYS A 2 -1.56 -7.92 19.48
CA LYS A 2 -1.72 -7.89 18.02
C LYS A 2 -2.30 -9.24 17.60
N THR A 3 -3.53 -9.26 17.12
CA THR A 3 -4.11 -10.48 16.57
C THR A 3 -3.62 -10.62 15.14
N ASN A 4 -2.64 -11.51 14.91
CA ASN A 4 -2.27 -11.92 13.56
C ASN A 4 -3.42 -12.76 13.01
N LEU A 5 -4.27 -12.16 12.19
CA LEU A 5 -5.22 -12.89 11.37
C LEU A 5 -4.45 -13.58 10.24
N GLU A 6 -4.80 -14.84 10.03
CA GLU A 6 -4.13 -15.89 9.27
C GLU A 6 -3.59 -15.48 7.88
N ASN A 7 -2.47 -16.13 7.51
CA ASN A 7 -1.84 -16.14 6.20
C ASN A 7 -2.79 -16.66 5.11
N GLU A 8 -3.63 -15.81 4.49
CA GLU A 8 -4.31 -16.21 3.26
C GLU A 8 -4.39 -15.05 2.27
N THR A 9 -3.32 -14.92 1.49
CA THR A 9 -3.27 -14.71 0.03
C THR A 9 -1.88 -14.20 -0.33
N GLU A 10 -1.09 -14.98 -1.08
CA GLU A 10 0.23 -14.58 -1.55
C GLU A 10 0.14 -13.24 -2.31
N GLY A 11 0.70 -12.18 -1.73
CA GLY A 11 0.77 -10.87 -2.38
C GLY A 11 -0.53 -10.12 -2.62
N ALA A 12 -1.70 -10.66 -2.21
CA ALA A 12 -2.99 -10.03 -2.46
C ALA A 12 -3.59 -9.37 -1.21
N LEU A 13 -4.44 -8.37 -1.46
CA LEU A 13 -5.23 -7.73 -0.43
C LEU A 13 -6.35 -8.65 0.03
N HIS A 14 -6.62 -8.60 1.33
CA HIS A 14 -7.79 -9.21 1.91
C HIS A 14 -9.06 -8.66 1.23
N PRO A 15 -10.06 -9.51 0.89
CA PRO A 15 -11.25 -9.12 0.14
C PRO A 15 -11.99 -7.90 0.68
N LYS A 16 -11.99 -7.73 2.01
CA LYS A 16 -12.56 -6.55 2.69
C LYS A 16 -11.98 -5.23 2.14
N PHE A 17 -10.66 -5.13 2.01
CA PHE A 17 -10.02 -3.91 1.51
C PHE A 17 -10.32 -3.70 0.03
N SER A 18 -10.25 -4.77 -0.77
CA SER A 18 -10.56 -4.72 -2.21
C SER A 18 -11.98 -4.21 -2.47
N ASN A 19 -12.97 -4.66 -1.68
CA ASN A 19 -14.36 -4.19 -1.78
C ASN A 19 -14.48 -2.70 -1.41
N LYS A 20 -13.83 -2.28 -0.31
CA LYS A 20 -13.88 -0.89 0.14
C LYS A 20 -13.21 0.08 -0.85
N LEU A 21 -12.11 -0.32 -1.47
CA LEU A 21 -11.44 0.48 -2.51
C LEU A 21 -12.36 0.67 -3.73
N ARG A 22 -13.12 -0.37 -4.09
CA ARG A 22 -14.11 -0.31 -5.17
C ARG A 22 -15.30 0.59 -4.82
N GLU A 23 -15.84 0.48 -3.61
CA GLU A 23 -16.93 1.34 -3.11
C GLU A 23 -16.52 2.83 -3.14
N ALA A 24 -15.27 3.13 -2.79
CA ALA A 24 -14.69 4.47 -2.86
C ALA A 24 -14.30 4.92 -4.27
N SER A 25 -14.58 4.12 -5.32
CA SER A 25 -14.22 4.41 -6.72
C SER A 25 -12.72 4.65 -6.95
N LEU A 26 -11.84 4.04 -6.14
CA LEU A 26 -10.38 4.14 -6.26
C LEU A 26 -9.85 3.13 -7.28
N PHE A 27 -10.24 3.25 -8.55
CA PHE A 27 -9.89 2.29 -9.62
C PHE A 27 -8.39 2.18 -9.91
N GLY A 28 -7.59 3.17 -9.51
CA GLY A 28 -6.13 3.14 -9.59
C GLY A 28 -5.45 2.24 -8.55
N ALA A 29 -6.21 1.68 -7.61
CA ALA A 29 -5.71 0.88 -6.51
C ALA A 29 -5.11 -0.45 -6.97
N PHE A 30 -4.16 -0.96 -6.19
CA PHE A 30 -3.59 -2.28 -6.34
C PHE A 30 -4.20 -3.23 -5.34
N THR A 31 -4.79 -4.32 -5.82
CA THR A 31 -5.29 -5.41 -4.98
C THR A 31 -4.29 -6.54 -4.83
N GLU A 32 -3.17 -6.50 -5.56
CA GLU A 32 -2.15 -7.54 -5.57
C GLU A 32 -0.81 -7.00 -6.11
N LEU A 33 0.31 -7.41 -5.47
CA LEU A 33 1.65 -6.91 -5.81
C LEU A 33 2.35 -7.73 -6.89
N THR A 34 2.03 -9.02 -7.05
CA THR A 34 2.62 -9.89 -8.08
C THR A 34 2.18 -9.53 -9.50
N THR A 35 1.22 -8.60 -9.64
CA THR A 35 0.71 -8.19 -10.96
C THR A 35 1.79 -7.49 -11.80
N PRO A 36 1.86 -7.76 -13.12
CA PRO A 36 2.80 -7.07 -14.02
C PRO A 36 2.64 -5.54 -13.99
N ARG A 37 1.41 -5.07 -13.75
CA ARG A 37 1.11 -3.63 -13.61
C ARG A 37 1.84 -3.04 -12.41
N PHE A 38 1.77 -3.69 -11.25
CA PHE A 38 2.43 -3.20 -10.03
C PHE A 38 3.95 -3.18 -10.20
N GLN A 39 4.54 -4.28 -10.66
CA GLN A 39 5.98 -4.39 -10.91
C GLN A 39 6.47 -3.31 -11.89
N LYS A 40 5.72 -3.06 -12.98
CA LYS A 40 6.02 -1.98 -13.92
C LYS A 40 6.02 -0.61 -13.25
N TYR A 41 5.11 -0.35 -12.31
CA TYR A 41 5.01 0.94 -11.63
C TYR A 41 6.16 1.13 -10.64
N LEU A 42 6.61 0.06 -9.96
CA LEU A 42 7.81 0.11 -9.12
C LEU A 42 9.07 0.50 -9.92
N MET A 43 9.23 -0.10 -11.11
CA MET A 43 10.36 0.18 -11.99
C MET A 43 10.27 1.54 -12.68
N GLN A 44 9.05 2.02 -12.92
CA GLN A 44 8.78 3.29 -13.59
C GLN A 44 7.78 4.13 -12.77
N PRO A 45 8.22 4.77 -11.68
CA PRO A 45 7.32 5.42 -10.73
C PRO A 45 6.44 6.53 -11.31
N LYS A 46 6.80 7.09 -12.48
CA LYS A 46 5.96 8.03 -13.23
C LYS A 46 4.56 7.49 -13.55
N HIS A 47 4.36 6.17 -13.58
CA HIS A 47 3.04 5.59 -13.83
C HIS A 47 2.08 5.73 -12.65
N PHE A 48 2.57 5.82 -11.41
CA PHE A 48 1.72 6.13 -10.26
C PHE A 48 0.96 7.45 -10.50
N LEU A 49 1.71 8.51 -10.82
CA LEU A 49 1.17 9.86 -11.05
C LEU A 49 0.10 9.92 -12.15
N ARG A 50 0.22 9.07 -13.17
CA ARG A 50 -0.75 9.02 -14.28
C ARG A 50 -2.07 8.32 -13.92
N ASN A 51 -2.13 7.64 -12.78
CA ASN A 51 -3.25 6.80 -12.37
C ASN A 51 -3.89 7.27 -11.07
N GLY A 52 -3.87 8.59 -10.82
CA GLY A 52 -4.52 9.20 -9.67
C GLY A 52 -3.74 9.09 -8.35
N TRP A 53 -2.55 8.50 -8.36
CA TRP A 53 -1.68 8.51 -7.19
C TRP A 53 -0.94 9.85 -7.10
N LEU A 54 -0.72 10.33 -5.89
CA LEU A 54 0.03 11.53 -5.58
C LEU A 54 1.32 11.16 -4.86
N LEU A 55 2.33 12.03 -4.89
CA LEU A 55 3.50 11.87 -4.03
C LEU A 55 3.09 12.12 -2.57
N ASP A 56 3.61 11.30 -1.66
CA ASP A 56 3.37 11.46 -0.22
C ASP A 56 4.23 12.63 0.33
N PRO A 57 3.62 13.77 0.70
CA PRO A 57 4.38 14.95 1.13
C PRO A 57 5.14 14.70 2.44
N ASP A 58 4.68 13.75 3.27
CA ASP A 58 5.28 13.46 4.58
C ASP A 58 6.60 12.68 4.46
N LEU A 59 6.83 12.02 3.32
CA LEU A 59 8.03 11.21 3.06
C LEU A 59 9.00 11.83 2.06
N GLU A 60 8.62 12.90 1.35
CA GLU A 60 9.39 13.41 0.21
C GLU A 60 10.65 14.22 0.56
N LEU A 61 10.78 14.79 1.77
CA LEU A 61 11.72 15.91 1.92
C LEU A 61 13.19 15.53 2.17
N ASN A 62 13.53 14.32 2.63
CA ASN A 62 14.89 14.07 3.13
C ASN A 62 15.60 12.79 2.65
N GLN A 63 14.99 11.92 1.83
CA GLN A 63 15.61 10.63 1.46
C GLN A 63 15.52 10.34 -0.03
N ARG A 64 16.56 10.68 -0.81
CA ARG A 64 16.63 10.40 -2.27
C ARG A 64 16.38 8.93 -2.64
N SER A 65 16.62 7.99 -1.71
CA SER A 65 16.44 6.56 -1.90
C SER A 65 15.03 6.04 -1.61
N VAL A 66 14.17 6.85 -0.99
CA VAL A 66 12.81 6.47 -0.61
C VAL A 66 11.82 7.37 -1.33
N ARG A 67 10.80 6.77 -1.94
CA ARG A 67 9.68 7.51 -2.53
C ARG A 67 8.39 6.86 -2.09
N ALA A 68 7.43 7.68 -1.70
CA ALA A 68 6.11 7.20 -1.33
C ALA A 68 5.04 7.85 -2.22
N TYR A 69 4.02 7.06 -2.57
CA TYR A 69 2.89 7.47 -3.36
C TYR A 69 1.60 7.09 -2.63
N VAL A 70 0.62 7.98 -2.60
CA VAL A 70 -0.67 7.77 -1.95
C VAL A 70 -1.81 7.81 -2.97
N LEU A 71 -2.84 7.01 -2.72
CA LEU A 71 -4.10 7.01 -3.47
C LEU A 71 -5.27 7.05 -2.50
N GLY A 72 -6.25 7.91 -2.80
CA GLY A 72 -7.37 8.15 -1.91
C GLY A 72 -6.96 8.93 -0.67
N GLU A 73 -7.84 8.96 0.32
CA GLU A 73 -7.56 9.55 1.62
C GLU A 73 -6.82 8.50 2.45
N PHE A 74 -5.50 8.39 2.27
CA PHE A 74 -4.69 7.53 3.12
C PHE A 74 -4.66 8.14 4.53
N PRO A 75 -5.28 7.50 5.54
CA PRO A 75 -5.45 8.12 6.85
C PRO A 75 -4.09 8.34 7.52
N SER A 76 -3.72 9.62 7.62
CA SER A 76 -2.65 10.14 8.47
C SER A 76 -3.19 10.65 9.82
N ASN A 77 -4.49 10.92 9.91
CA ASN A 77 -5.18 11.41 11.12
C ASN A 77 -6.32 10.45 11.55
N PRO A 78 -6.43 10.06 12.84
CA PRO A 78 -7.52 9.24 13.37
C PRO A 78 -8.95 9.75 13.12
N ASP A 79 -9.16 11.04 12.90
CA ASP A 79 -10.50 11.61 12.63
C ASP A 79 -11.12 11.11 11.31
N ASN A 80 -10.29 10.66 10.35
CA ASN A 80 -10.74 10.12 9.07
C ASN A 80 -11.04 8.62 9.16
N SER A 81 -11.68 8.18 10.25
CA SER A 81 -11.97 6.77 10.55
C SER A 81 -12.78 6.01 9.48
N ASN A 82 -13.48 6.70 8.57
CA ASN A 82 -14.19 6.07 7.46
C ASN A 82 -13.47 6.20 6.11
N SER A 83 -12.32 6.85 6.06
CA SER A 83 -11.52 6.98 4.84
C SER A 83 -10.81 5.67 4.51
N ILE A 84 -10.67 5.41 3.21
CA ILE A 84 -9.83 4.34 2.69
C ILE A 84 -8.79 4.92 1.75
N GLY A 85 -7.56 4.41 1.85
CA GLY A 85 -6.51 4.75 0.93
C GLY A 85 -5.44 3.68 0.86
N GLN A 86 -4.55 3.85 -0.11
CA GLN A 86 -3.34 3.06 -0.25
C GLN A 86 -2.11 3.95 -0.26
N ARG A 87 -1.00 3.39 0.22
CA ARG A 87 0.32 3.99 0.11
C ARG A 87 1.31 2.96 -0.41
N VAL A 88 2.07 3.33 -1.44
CA VAL A 88 3.20 2.54 -1.92
C VAL A 88 4.49 3.25 -1.54
N VAL A 89 5.32 2.60 -0.72
CA VAL A 89 6.65 3.07 -0.35
C VAL A 89 7.68 2.24 -1.12
N ILE A 90 8.56 2.91 -1.86
CA ILE A 90 9.65 2.30 -2.60
C ILE A 90 10.95 2.75 -1.95
N ASN A 91 11.62 1.83 -1.25
CA ASN A 91 12.92 2.05 -0.66
C ASN A 91 13.99 1.30 -1.45
N ARG A 92 14.74 2.03 -2.29
CA ARG A 92 15.79 1.47 -3.14
C ARG A 92 17.04 1.08 -2.38
N LYS A 93 17.29 1.71 -1.23
CA LYS A 93 18.45 1.40 -0.37
C LYS A 93 18.28 0.01 0.23
N ASP A 94 17.09 -0.27 0.75
CA ASP A 94 16.76 -1.54 1.40
C ASP A 94 16.17 -2.56 0.41
N ARG A 95 16.11 -2.20 -0.89
CA ARG A 95 15.55 -3.04 -1.97
C ARG A 95 14.15 -3.55 -1.66
N LYS A 96 13.30 -2.70 -1.08
CA LYS A 96 11.96 -3.08 -0.62
C LYS A 96 10.89 -2.16 -1.19
N ALA A 97 9.80 -2.75 -1.63
CA ALA A 97 8.54 -2.05 -1.86
C ALA A 97 7.51 -2.48 -0.82
N THR A 98 6.71 -1.54 -0.35
CA THR A 98 5.65 -1.80 0.62
C THR A 98 4.36 -1.19 0.09
N LEU A 99 3.30 -2.01 -0.02
CA LEU A 99 1.93 -1.54 -0.21
C LEU A 99 1.23 -1.57 1.15
N GLU A 100 0.80 -0.42 1.61
CA GLU A 100 -0.05 -0.28 2.79
C GLU A 100 -1.46 0.08 2.33
N THR A 101 -2.46 -0.63 2.85
CA THR A 101 -3.87 -0.27 2.69
C THR A 101 -4.47 -0.06 4.06
N LYS A 102 -5.13 1.09 4.27
CA LYS A 102 -5.73 1.43 5.56
C LYS A 102 -7.20 1.76 5.39
N PHE A 103 -8.01 1.25 6.30
CA PHE A 103 -9.43 1.56 6.41
C PHE A 103 -9.87 1.41 7.86
N ALA A 104 -10.43 2.48 8.42
CA ALA A 104 -10.79 2.54 9.84
C ALA A 104 -9.62 2.14 10.75
N THR A 105 -9.86 1.28 11.72
CA THR A 105 -8.85 0.78 12.64
C THR A 105 -8.02 -0.37 12.09
N GLN A 106 -8.18 -0.73 10.81
CA GLN A 106 -7.47 -1.85 10.21
C GLN A 106 -6.48 -1.40 9.12
N SER A 107 -5.36 -2.10 9.05
CA SER A 107 -4.36 -1.91 8.01
C SER A 107 -3.85 -3.24 7.50
N GLN A 108 -3.60 -3.34 6.20
CA GLN A 108 -2.83 -4.43 5.61
C GLN A 108 -1.55 -3.88 5.00
N THR A 109 -0.44 -4.55 5.27
CA THR A 109 0.88 -4.22 4.77
C THR A 109 1.43 -5.42 4.01
N ILE A 110 1.70 -5.23 2.73
CA ILE A 110 2.34 -6.23 1.88
C ILE A 110 3.71 -5.71 1.47
N GLU A 111 4.77 -6.47 1.71
CA GLU A 111 6.14 -6.14 1.30
C GLU A 111 6.61 -7.04 0.17
N MET A 112 7.39 -6.46 -0.73
CA MET A 112 8.01 -7.12 -1.87
C MET A 112 9.49 -6.78 -1.95
N ASP A 113 10.32 -7.78 -2.25
CA ASP A 113 11.74 -7.58 -2.58
C ASP A 113 11.88 -7.04 -4.01
N LEU A 114 12.63 -5.97 -4.18
CA LEU A 114 12.79 -5.28 -5.47
C LEU A 114 13.77 -5.99 -6.44
N ASN A 115 14.52 -6.98 -5.98
CA ASN A 115 15.39 -7.79 -6.84
C ASN A 115 14.66 -9.03 -7.36
N THR A 116 14.00 -9.78 -6.48
CA THR A 116 13.32 -11.03 -6.84
C THR A 116 11.89 -10.79 -7.30
N MET A 117 11.29 -9.65 -6.95
CA MET A 117 9.87 -9.35 -7.13
C MET A 117 8.95 -10.34 -6.41
N GLU A 118 9.46 -10.97 -5.35
CA GLU A 118 8.69 -11.88 -4.50
C GLU A 118 8.14 -11.14 -3.28
N VAL A 119 6.99 -11.62 -2.80
CA VAL A 119 6.34 -11.10 -1.60
C VAL A 119 7.07 -11.65 -0.38
N THR A 120 7.60 -10.76 0.46
CA THR A 120 8.36 -11.14 1.65
C THR A 120 7.56 -11.03 2.93
N LYS A 121 6.43 -10.30 2.89
CA LYS A 121 5.55 -10.10 4.05
C LYS A 121 4.13 -9.78 3.58
N ASN A 122 3.13 -10.30 4.28
CA ASN A 122 1.75 -9.87 4.20
C ASN A 122 1.16 -9.90 5.62
N GLU A 123 0.85 -8.74 6.19
CA GLU A 123 0.38 -8.62 7.58
C GLU A 123 -0.86 -7.74 7.65
N ILE A 124 -1.88 -8.22 8.37
CA ILE A 124 -3.08 -7.46 8.70
C ILE A 124 -3.04 -7.11 10.19
N LEU A 125 -3.17 -5.83 10.50
CA LEU A 125 -3.21 -5.31 11.85
C LEU A 125 -4.57 -4.66 12.11
N GLN A 126 -5.09 -4.89 13.31
CA GLN A 126 -6.24 -4.18 13.86
C GLN A 126 -5.77 -3.37 15.06
N GLN A 127 -5.99 -2.06 15.02
CA GLN A 127 -5.81 -1.17 16.15
C GLN A 127 -7.02 -1.33 17.07
N ASN A 128 -6.80 -1.78 18.29
CA ASN A 128 -7.84 -1.75 19.31
C ASN A 128 -7.84 -0.32 19.88
N SER A 129 -8.99 0.36 19.74
CA SER A 129 -9.28 1.61 20.44
C SER A 129 -9.19 1.43 21.96
#